data_AF-A0A2H6B152-F1
#
_entry.id   AF-A0A2H6B152-F1
#
_cell.length_a   1.000
_cell.length_b   1.000
_cell.length_c   1.000
_cell.angle_alpha   90.00
_cell.angle_beta   90.00
_cell.angle_gamma   90.00
#
_symmetry.space_group_name_H-M   'P 1'
#
loop_
_entity.id
_entity.type
_entity.pdbx_description
1 polymer ?
#
loop_
_entity_poly.entity_id
_entity_poly.type
_entity_poly.pdbx_seq_one_letter_code
_entity_poly.pdbx_strand_id
1 'polypeptide(L)'
;MTRTAQSHPHAHPTLHEVMELTGIEDPVRASRILATGATFAEIEQAMLWARGAGERLGEEERPLAGRIAAVYDILLEEEETD
;
A
#
# COMPACT_ATOMS: atom_id res chain seq x y z
N MET A 1 -18.74 18.56 -6.11
CA MET A 1 -17.86 17.92 -7.12
C MET A 1 -17.43 16.58 -6.54
N THR A 2 -18.25 15.54 -6.71
CA THR A 2 -17.97 14.18 -6.22
C THR A 2 -17.22 13.44 -7.31
N ARG A 3 -15.88 13.43 -7.23
CA ARG A 3 -15.07 12.55 -8.07
C ARG A 3 -14.99 11.21 -7.36
N THR A 4 -15.97 10.35 -7.58
CA THR A 4 -15.83 8.92 -7.32
C THR A 4 -14.75 8.43 -8.28
N ALA A 5 -13.49 8.50 -7.86
CA ALA A 5 -12.46 7.62 -8.39
C ALA A 5 -12.91 6.22 -8.04
N GLN A 6 -13.66 5.60 -8.96
CA GLN A 6 -13.95 4.19 -8.91
C GLN A 6 -12.62 3.51 -9.26
N SER A 7 -11.72 3.47 -8.28
CA SER A 7 -10.44 2.78 -8.37
C SER A 7 -10.77 1.36 -8.73
N HIS A 8 -10.47 0.98 -9.98
CA HIS A 8 -10.66 -0.39 -10.40
C HIS A 8 -9.67 -1.20 -9.56
N PRO A 9 -10.10 -2.19 -8.76
CA PRO A 9 -9.24 -2.85 -7.77
C PRO A 9 -7.99 -3.49 -8.40
N HIS A 10 -8.05 -3.83 -9.69
CA HIS A 10 -6.96 -4.40 -10.47
C HIS A 10 -6.19 -3.40 -11.34
N ALA A 11 -6.53 -2.12 -11.29
CA ALA A 11 -5.76 -1.07 -11.98
C ALA A 11 -4.51 -0.70 -11.16
N HIS A 12 -3.47 -0.27 -11.87
CA HIS A 12 -2.29 0.32 -11.25
C HIS A 12 -2.57 1.79 -10.96
N PRO A 13 -2.34 2.25 -9.71
CA PRO A 13 -2.51 3.65 -9.36
C PRO A 13 -1.43 4.52 -10.02
N THR A 14 -1.70 5.81 -10.10
CA THR A 14 -0.70 6.85 -10.31
C THR A 14 0.01 7.19 -9.01
N LEU A 15 1.13 7.93 -9.08
CA LEU A 15 1.85 8.39 -7.89
C LEU A 15 0.95 9.18 -6.92
N HIS A 16 0.13 10.10 -7.46
CA HIS A 16 -0.80 10.89 -6.65
C HIS A 16 -1.81 10.01 -5.93
N GLU A 17 -2.38 9.02 -6.62
CA GLU A 17 -3.33 8.08 -6.02
C GLU A 17 -2.67 7.20 -4.95
N VAL A 18 -1.39 6.82 -5.11
CA VAL A 18 -0.64 6.14 -4.05
C VAL A 18 -0.50 7.01 -2.81
N MET A 19 -0.13 8.28 -2.97
CA MET A 19 0.00 9.22 -1.85
C MET A 19 -1.35 9.44 -1.14
N GLU A 20 -2.43 9.65 -1.91
CA GLU A 20 -3.79 9.78 -1.35
C GLU A 20 -4.25 8.52 -0.61
N LEU A 21 -3.96 7.34 -1.17
CA LEU A 21 -4.39 6.05 -0.60
C LEU A 21 -3.64 5.70 0.68
N THR A 22 -2.32 5.89 0.68
CA THR A 22 -1.43 5.48 1.78
C THR A 22 -1.28 6.55 2.86
N GLY A 23 -1.50 7.82 2.53
CA GLY A 23 -1.21 8.95 3.40
C GLY A 23 0.28 9.28 3.50
N ILE A 24 1.15 8.66 2.68
CA ILE A 24 2.57 8.99 2.61
C ILE A 24 2.74 10.36 1.93
N GLU A 25 3.34 11.31 2.64
CA GLU A 25 3.64 12.63 2.11
C GLU A 25 4.96 12.67 1.33
N ASP A 26 5.92 11.78 1.64
CA ASP A 26 7.16 11.65 0.89
C ASP A 26 6.95 11.05 -0.52
N PRO A 27 7.14 11.83 -1.60
CA PRO A 27 6.99 11.33 -2.96
C PRO A 27 8.03 10.27 -3.33
N VAL A 28 9.21 10.24 -2.69
CA VAL A 28 10.24 9.23 -2.94
C VAL A 28 9.72 7.87 -2.46
N ARG A 29 9.25 7.79 -1.22
CA ARG A 29 8.64 6.58 -0.68
C ARG A 29 7.39 6.14 -1.45
N ALA A 30 6.51 7.07 -1.81
CA ALA A 30 5.35 6.76 -2.65
C ALA A 30 5.76 6.22 -4.04
N SER A 31 6.84 6.73 -4.63
CA SER A 31 7.36 6.23 -5.92
C SER A 31 7.88 4.80 -5.84
N ARG A 32 8.41 4.38 -4.68
CA ARG A 32 8.85 3.01 -4.45
C ARG A 32 7.66 2.05 -4.41
N ILE A 33 6.55 2.45 -3.79
CA ILE A 33 5.29 1.68 -3.83
C ILE A 33 4.80 1.56 -5.27
N LEU A 34 4.79 2.66 -6.03
CA LEU A 34 4.42 2.64 -7.45
C LEU A 34 5.29 1.67 -8.27
N ALA A 35 6.60 1.65 -8.02
CA ALA A 35 7.56 0.78 -8.71
C ALA A 35 7.35 -0.72 -8.45
N THR A 36 6.64 -1.10 -7.38
CA THR A 36 6.26 -2.51 -7.15
C THR A 36 5.29 -3.04 -8.21
N GLY A 37 4.62 -2.14 -8.95
CA GLY A 37 3.55 -2.49 -9.88
C GLY A 37 2.32 -3.05 -9.17
N ALA A 38 2.14 -2.77 -7.87
CA ALA A 38 0.95 -3.16 -7.15
C ALA A 38 -0.30 -2.48 -7.74
N THR A 39 -1.42 -3.18 -7.64
CA THR A 39 -2.75 -2.67 -7.94
C THR A 39 -3.36 -2.01 -6.70
N PHE A 40 -4.45 -1.27 -6.86
CA PHE A 40 -5.19 -0.68 -5.74
C PHE A 40 -5.52 -1.73 -4.64
N ALA A 41 -6.06 -2.89 -5.02
CA ALA A 41 -6.41 -3.93 -4.06
C ALA A 41 -5.20 -4.50 -3.31
N GLU A 42 -4.06 -4.66 -4.00
CA GLU A 42 -2.81 -5.14 -3.37
C GLU A 42 -2.26 -4.12 -2.36
N ILE A 43 -2.35 -2.82 -2.67
CA ILE A 43 -1.92 -1.76 -1.73
C ILE A 43 -2.87 -1.68 -0.53
N GLU A 44 -4.18 -1.72 -0.76
CA GLU A 44 -5.18 -1.76 0.32
C GLU A 44 -4.98 -2.96 1.24
N GLN A 45 -4.70 -4.12 0.66
CA GLN A 45 -4.38 -5.32 1.44
C GLN A 45 -3.12 -5.10 2.29
N ALA A 46 -2.03 -4.59 1.71
CA ALA A 46 -0.81 -4.28 2.46
C ALA A 46 -1.06 -3.29 3.61
N MET A 47 -1.88 -2.26 3.39
CA MET A 47 -2.27 -1.31 4.45
C MET A 47 -3.07 -1.95 5.57
N LEU A 48 -4.00 -2.88 5.26
CA LEU A 48 -4.74 -3.61 6.29
C LEU A 48 -3.79 -4.40 7.19
N TRP A 49 -2.79 -5.05 6.61
CA TRP A 49 -1.74 -5.73 7.36
C TRP A 49 -0.93 -4.76 8.23
N ALA A 50 -0.46 -3.63 7.66
CA ALA A 50 0.34 -2.64 8.38
C ALA A 50 -0.39 -2.01 9.57
N ARG A 51 -1.73 -1.90 9.50
CA ARG A 51 -2.58 -1.37 10.58
C ARG A 51 -2.92 -2.40 11.67
N GLY A 52 -2.29 -3.57 11.66
CA GLY A 52 -2.54 -4.63 12.64
C GLY A 52 -3.84 -5.40 12.43
N ALA A 53 -4.52 -5.26 11.28
CA ALA A 53 -5.68 -6.12 10.97
C ALA A 53 -5.26 -7.59 10.80
N GLY A 54 -3.96 -7.85 10.56
CA GLY A 54 -3.36 -9.18 10.51
C GLY A 54 -3.27 -9.90 11.86
N GLU A 55 -3.18 -9.19 13.00
CA GLU A 55 -3.08 -9.83 14.33
C GLU A 55 -4.38 -10.58 14.73
N ARG A 56 -5.53 -10.18 14.17
CA ARG A 56 -6.82 -10.85 14.42
C ARG A 56 -7.12 -12.00 13.45
N LEU A 57 -6.35 -12.13 12.37
CA LEU A 57 -6.48 -13.22 11.40
C LEU A 57 -5.56 -14.36 11.88
N GLY A 58 -6.04 -15.12 12.85
CA GLY A 58 -5.28 -16.17 13.51
C GLY A 58 -4.57 -17.12 12.54
N GLU A 59 -3.33 -17.45 12.88
CA GLU A 59 -2.55 -18.63 12.45
C GLU A 59 -2.42 -18.92 10.93
N GLU A 60 -2.82 -18.03 10.03
CA GLU A 60 -2.46 -18.17 8.62
C GLU A 60 -1.13 -17.47 8.35
N GLU A 61 -0.05 -18.17 8.70
CA GLU A 61 1.29 -17.96 8.13
C GLU A 61 1.26 -18.22 6.61
N ARG A 62 0.62 -17.38 5.79
CA ARG A 62 1.01 -17.29 4.37
C ARG A 62 1.04 -15.85 3.90
N PRO A 63 2.22 -15.46 3.38
CA PRO A 63 2.82 -14.20 3.71
C PRO A 63 2.35 -13.19 2.69
N LEU A 64 2.40 -11.93 3.07
CA LEU A 64 2.63 -10.88 2.11
C LEU A 64 3.76 -11.39 1.18
N ALA A 65 3.41 -11.74 -0.06
CA ALA A 65 4.32 -12.34 -1.02
C ALA A 65 4.15 -11.59 -2.34
N GLY A 66 5.23 -11.53 -3.12
CA GLY A 66 5.25 -10.71 -4.33
C GLY A 66 5.01 -9.24 -3.99
N ARG A 67 4.08 -8.61 -4.70
CA ARG A 67 3.86 -7.15 -4.65
C ARG A 67 3.34 -6.68 -3.30
N ILE A 68 2.45 -7.44 -2.67
CA ILE A 68 1.83 -7.06 -1.40
C ILE A 68 2.90 -7.00 -0.29
N ALA A 69 3.88 -7.92 -0.29
CA ALA A 69 5.06 -7.88 0.59
C ALA A 69 5.89 -6.63 0.39
N ALA A 70 6.25 -6.36 -0.85
CA ALA A 70 7.07 -5.21 -1.18
C ALA A 70 6.40 -3.90 -0.73
N VAL A 71 5.09 -3.77 -0.91
CA VAL A 71 4.34 -2.60 -0.42
C VAL A 71 4.33 -2.55 1.09
N TYR A 72 4.06 -3.66 1.77
CA TYR A 72 4.04 -3.71 3.24
C TYR A 72 5.39 -3.33 3.86
N ASP A 73 6.50 -3.84 3.33
CA ASP A 73 7.84 -3.50 3.80
C ASP A 73 8.09 -2.00 3.68
N ILE A 74 7.74 -1.40 2.53
CA ILE A 74 7.84 0.05 2.33
C ILE A 74 6.92 0.83 3.27
N LEU A 75 5.72 0.32 3.61
CA LEU A 75 4.80 0.96 4.55
C LEU A 75 5.30 0.91 6.01
N LEU A 76 6.15 -0.06 6.36
CA LEU A 76 6.73 -0.18 7.70
C LEU A 76 8.05 0.56 7.87
N GLU A 77 8.72 0.95 6.79
CA GLU A 77 9.91 1.80 6.89
C GLU A 77 9.57 3.07 7.69
N GLU A 78 10.31 3.36 8.75
CA GLU A 78 10.14 4.64 9.44
C GLU A 78 10.62 5.75 8.49
N GLU A 79 9.91 6.88 8.41
CA GLU A 79 10.46 8.06 7.77
C GLU A 79 11.67 8.50 8.61
N GLU A 80 12.89 8.29 8.09
CA GLU A 80 14.10 8.86 8.65
C GLU A 80 13.95 10.39 8.65
N THR A 81 13.49 10.92 9.77
CA THR A 81 13.33 12.36 9.98
C THR A 81 14.69 12.89 10.42
N ASP A 82 15.43 13.53 9.49
CA ASP A 82 16.62 14.35 9.78
C ASP A 82 16.19 15.74 10.30
#